data_AF-A0A8J3FDX5-F1
#
_entry.id   AF-A0A8J3FDX5-F1
#
_cell.length_a   1.000
_cell.length_b   1.000
_cell.length_c   1.000
_cell.angle_alpha   90.00
_cell.angle_beta   90.00
_cell.angle_gamma   90.00
#
_symmetry.space_group_name_H-M   'P 1'
#
loop_
_entity.id
_entity.type
_entity.pdbx_description
1 polymer ?
#
loop_
_entity_poly.entity_id
_entity_poly.type
_entity_poly.pdbx_seq_one_letter_code
_entity_poly.pdbx_strand_id
1 'polypeptide(L)'
;MAKIYHSVGGRKTSKVLAENAGVQDALERITFEVAANADVALQEHRAEGHATIEVDHGKVDWYVVLSDERGQKAALSIEYGRAAHIDPKTGERKGAMEGLYILHRATHLPIRRGRQIKK
;
A
#
# COMPACT_ATOMS: atom_id res chain seq x y z
N MET A 1 -23.83 -26.67 17.59
CA MET A 1 -22.35 -26.68 17.77
C MET A 1 -21.71 -26.96 16.42
N ALA A 2 -20.93 -26.02 15.88
CA ALA A 2 -20.32 -26.17 14.55
C ALA A 2 -19.07 -27.06 14.62
N LYS A 3 -18.96 -28.04 13.72
CA LYS A 3 -17.73 -28.83 13.54
C LYS A 3 -16.80 -28.05 12.61
N ILE A 4 -15.62 -27.66 13.09
CA ILE A 4 -14.59 -27.00 12.30
C ILE A 4 -13.54 -28.04 11.92
N TYR A 5 -13.31 -28.21 10.62
CA TYR A 5 -12.27 -29.07 10.10
C TYR A 5 -11.01 -28.24 9.85
N HIS A 6 -9.92 -28.58 10.54
CA HIS A 6 -8.65 -27.84 10.46
C HIS A 6 -7.77 -28.25 9.27
N SER A 7 -8.06 -29.38 8.64
CA SER A 7 -7.34 -29.85 7.46
C SER A 7 -8.25 -30.59 6.47
N VAL A 8 -7.85 -30.53 5.19
CA VAL A 8 -8.48 -31.26 4.08
C VAL A 8 -7.35 -31.86 3.23
N GLY A 9 -7.33 -33.19 3.08
CA GLY A 9 -6.31 -33.90 2.29
C GLY A 9 -4.87 -33.61 2.76
N GLY A 10 -4.64 -33.50 4.07
CA GLY A 10 -3.31 -33.22 4.65
C GLY A 10 -2.86 -31.76 4.59
N ARG A 11 -3.64 -30.86 3.97
CA ARG A 11 -3.36 -29.41 3.95
C ARG A 11 -4.22 -28.67 4.98
N LYS A 12 -3.70 -27.58 5.54
CA LYS A 12 -4.48 -26.69 6.43
C LYS A 12 -5.67 -26.10 5.65
N THR A 13 -6.87 -26.13 6.23
CA THR A 13 -8.09 -25.63 5.57
C THR A 13 -7.94 -24.17 5.15
N SER A 14 -7.29 -23.33 5.95
CA SER A 14 -7.00 -21.93 5.60
C SER A 14 -6.19 -21.78 4.32
N LYS A 15 -5.19 -22.64 4.11
CA LYS A 15 -4.37 -22.63 2.90
C LYS A 15 -5.17 -23.08 1.68
N VAL A 16 -6.01 -24.11 1.83
CA VAL A 16 -6.88 -24.59 0.74
C VAL A 16 -7.89 -23.50 0.32
N LEU A 17 -8.43 -22.76 1.29
CA LEU A 17 -9.32 -21.63 1.02
C LEU A 17 -8.57 -20.47 0.36
N ALA A 18 -7.38 -20.13 0.85
CA ALA A 18 -6.58 -19.06 0.27
C ALA A 18 -6.18 -19.37 -1.18
N GLU A 19 -5.81 -20.62 -1.49
CA GLU A 19 -5.47 -21.08 -2.85
C GLU A 19 -6.69 -21.34 -3.74
N ASN A 20 -7.91 -21.15 -3.24
CA ASN A 20 -9.11 -21.38 -4.02
C ASN A 20 -9.22 -20.37 -5.17
N ALA A 21 -9.51 -20.85 -6.39
CA ALA A 21 -9.60 -20.00 -7.57
C ALA A 21 -10.58 -18.82 -7.40
N GLY A 22 -11.78 -19.06 -6.85
CA GLY A 22 -12.74 -17.98 -6.64
C GLY A 22 -12.29 -16.94 -5.62
N VAL A 23 -11.45 -17.34 -4.64
CA VAL A 23 -10.83 -16.39 -3.69
C VAL A 23 -9.75 -15.57 -4.39
N GLN A 24 -8.89 -16.22 -5.19
CA GLN A 24 -7.83 -15.53 -5.93
C GLN A 24 -8.39 -14.57 -6.98
N ASP A 25 -9.42 -14.97 -7.73
CA ASP A 25 -10.11 -14.09 -8.69
C ASP A 25 -10.74 -12.86 -8.01
N ALA A 26 -11.29 -13.04 -6.80
CA ALA A 26 -11.86 -11.94 -6.03
C ALA A 26 -10.75 -10.99 -5.54
N LEU A 27 -9.63 -11.53 -5.05
CA LEU A 27 -8.48 -10.73 -4.62
C LEU A 27 -7.88 -9.96 -5.79
N GLU A 28 -7.72 -10.57 -6.96
CA GLU A 28 -7.22 -9.91 -8.17
C GLU A 28 -8.12 -8.72 -8.55
N ARG A 29 -9.45 -8.93 -8.61
CA ARG A 29 -10.40 -7.86 -8.95
C ARG A 29 -10.32 -6.68 -7.98
N ILE A 30 -10.34 -6.96 -6.68
CA ILE A 30 -10.26 -5.92 -5.64
C ILE A 30 -8.91 -5.19 -5.74
N THR A 31 -7.83 -5.93 -5.94
CA THR A 31 -6.47 -5.36 -6.04
C THR A 31 -6.35 -4.47 -7.27
N PHE A 32 -6.92 -4.88 -8.41
CA PHE A 32 -6.98 -4.07 -9.62
C PHE A 32 -7.76 -2.77 -9.41
N GLU A 33 -8.94 -2.84 -8.77
CA GLU A 33 -9.75 -1.66 -8.46
C GLU A 33 -9.00 -0.68 -7.54
N VAL A 34 -8.39 -1.18 -6.47
CA VAL A 34 -7.58 -0.37 -5.55
C VAL A 34 -6.38 0.25 -6.27
N ALA A 35 -5.69 -0.52 -7.12
CA ALA A 35 -4.55 -0.01 -7.88
C ALA A 35 -4.96 1.10 -8.86
N ALA A 36 -6.07 0.93 -9.57
CA ALA A 36 -6.61 1.95 -10.47
C ALA A 36 -6.98 3.24 -9.71
N ASN A 37 -7.67 3.11 -8.57
CA ASN A 37 -8.02 4.25 -7.73
C ASN A 37 -6.78 4.96 -7.17
N ALA A 38 -5.78 4.20 -6.75
CA ALA A 38 -4.51 4.74 -6.27
C ALA A 38 -3.74 5.48 -7.37
N ASP A 39 -3.76 4.95 -8.61
CA ASP A 39 -3.07 5.58 -9.73
C ASP A 39 -3.73 6.90 -10.11
N VAL A 40 -5.07 6.96 -10.15
CA VAL A 40 -5.81 8.21 -10.36
C VAL A 40 -5.46 9.23 -9.28
N ALA A 41 -5.53 8.85 -8.00
CA ALA A 41 -5.20 9.74 -6.90
C ALA A 41 -3.74 10.23 -6.94
N LEU A 42 -2.81 9.36 -7.35
CA LEU A 42 -1.41 9.74 -7.51
C LEU A 42 -1.24 10.74 -8.66
N GLN A 43 -1.90 10.51 -9.80
CA GLN A 43 -1.84 11.37 -10.97
C GLN A 43 -2.42 12.77 -10.71
N GLU A 44 -3.51 12.89 -9.95
CA GLU A 44 -4.10 14.18 -9.57
C GLU A 44 -3.12 15.09 -8.83
N HIS A 45 -2.18 14.50 -8.08
CA HIS A 45 -1.17 15.22 -7.32
C HIS A 45 0.20 15.24 -8.01
N ARG A 46 0.33 14.64 -9.20
CA ARG A 46 1.61 14.50 -9.89
C ARG A 46 1.79 15.60 -10.93
N ALA A 47 2.52 16.65 -10.55
CA ALA A 47 3.13 17.56 -11.53
C ALA A 47 4.38 16.94 -12.16
N GLU A 48 5.26 16.38 -11.32
CA GLU A 48 6.54 15.76 -11.66
C GLU A 48 6.84 14.62 -10.68
N GLY A 49 7.71 13.67 -11.05
CA GLY A 49 8.17 12.59 -10.15
C GLY A 49 8.20 11.20 -10.79
N HIS A 50 8.74 10.22 -10.06
CA HIS A 50 8.92 8.83 -10.51
C HIS A 50 8.15 7.80 -9.68
N ALA A 51 7.27 8.25 -8.77
CA ALA A 51 6.43 7.36 -8.00
C ALA A 51 5.48 6.57 -8.91
N THR A 52 5.14 5.34 -8.58
CA THR A 52 4.23 4.49 -9.38
C THR A 52 3.40 3.62 -8.47
N ILE A 53 2.21 3.25 -8.94
CA ILE A 53 1.43 2.18 -8.33
C ILE A 53 1.78 0.88 -9.03
N GLU A 54 2.15 -0.12 -8.24
CA GLU A 54 2.50 -1.46 -8.70
C GLU A 54 1.59 -2.47 -8.01
N VAL A 55 1.26 -3.54 -8.74
CA VAL A 55 0.57 -4.71 -8.17
C VAL A 55 1.58 -5.84 -8.08
N ASP A 56 1.72 -6.39 -6.88
CA ASP A 56 2.56 -7.56 -6.62
C ASP A 56 1.71 -8.71 -6.08
N HIS A 57 2.16 -9.94 -6.34
CA HIS A 57 1.47 -11.13 -5.88
C HIS A 57 2.44 -12.07 -5.17
N GLY A 58 2.05 -12.46 -3.96
CA GLY A 58 2.67 -13.53 -3.20
C GLY A 58 2.11 -14.90 -3.59
N LYS A 59 2.33 -15.89 -2.74
CA LYS A 59 1.80 -17.25 -2.96
C LYS A 59 0.27 -17.32 -2.87
N VAL A 60 -0.32 -16.46 -2.05
CA VAL A 60 -1.77 -16.39 -1.80
C VAL A 60 -2.27 -14.96 -1.60
N ASP A 61 -1.35 -14.00 -1.47
CA ASP A 61 -1.64 -12.63 -1.10
C ASP A 61 -1.44 -11.72 -2.33
N TRP A 62 -2.22 -10.64 -2.38
CA TRP A 62 -2.09 -9.60 -3.39
C TRP A 62 -1.77 -8.27 -2.71
N TYR A 63 -0.91 -7.49 -3.33
CA TYR A 63 -0.42 -6.23 -2.78
C TYR A 63 -0.60 -5.11 -3.80
N VAL A 64 -1.01 -3.94 -3.30
CA VAL A 64 -0.90 -2.67 -4.02
C VAL A 64 0.22 -1.86 -3.38
N VAL A 65 1.21 -1.51 -4.18
CA VAL A 65 2.46 -0.91 -3.72
C VAL A 65 2.59 0.49 -4.30
N LEU A 66 2.77 1.48 -3.42
CA LEU A 66 3.25 2.80 -3.81
C LEU A 66 4.78 2.76 -3.84
N SER A 67 5.35 2.71 -5.04
CA SER A 67 6.79 2.67 -5.29
C SER A 67 7.31 4.08 -5.62
N ASP A 68 8.50 4.42 -5.16
CA ASP A 68 9.27 5.59 -5.65
C ASP A 68 10.76 5.19 -5.77
N GLU A 69 11.03 3.93 -6.12
CA GLU A 69 12.39 3.39 -6.21
C GLU A 69 13.22 4.06 -7.31
N ARG A 70 12.56 4.51 -8.38
CA ARG A 70 13.18 5.28 -9.46
C ARG A 70 13.37 6.76 -9.12
N GLY A 71 12.78 7.23 -8.03
CA GLY A 71 12.78 8.62 -7.60
C GLY A 71 13.64 8.86 -6.36
N GLN A 72 13.11 9.63 -5.42
CA GLN A 72 13.82 10.00 -4.20
C GLN A 72 13.61 9.00 -3.07
N LYS A 73 13.02 7.82 -3.37
CA LYS A 73 12.59 6.83 -2.37
C LYS A 73 11.66 7.47 -1.33
N ALA A 74 10.78 8.35 -1.81
CA ALA A 74 9.93 9.20 -1.00
C ALA A 74 8.52 8.64 -0.79
N ALA A 75 8.23 7.39 -1.18
CA ALA A 75 6.91 6.77 -1.05
C ALA A 75 6.28 6.93 0.34
N LEU A 76 7.06 6.75 1.41
CA LEU A 76 6.56 6.95 2.78
C LEU A 76 6.16 8.41 3.06
N SER A 77 6.94 9.37 2.54
CA SER A 77 6.65 10.80 2.66
C SER A 77 5.46 11.22 1.79
N ILE A 78 5.26 10.57 0.65
CA ILE A 78 4.08 10.78 -0.20
C ILE A 78 2.83 10.28 0.53
N GLU A 79 2.89 9.08 1.13
CA GLU A 79 1.74 8.49 1.82
C GLU A 79 1.38 9.24 3.10
N TYR A 80 2.35 9.45 4.00
CA TYR A 80 2.08 9.94 5.37
C TYR A 80 2.53 11.39 5.62
N GLY A 81 3.21 12.02 4.66
CA GLY A 81 3.84 13.32 4.85
C GLY A 81 5.18 13.23 5.56
N ARG A 82 5.80 14.39 5.78
CA ARG A 82 7.05 14.53 6.52
C ARG A 82 7.16 15.88 7.21
N ALA A 83 7.90 15.94 8.31
CA ALA A 83 8.34 17.19 8.90
C ALA A 83 9.50 17.80 8.10
N ALA A 84 9.69 19.11 8.25
CA ALA A 84 10.87 19.78 7.72
C ALA A 84 12.13 19.22 8.39
N HIS A 85 13.14 18.91 7.60
CA HIS A 85 14.42 18.38 8.10
C HIS A 85 15.57 18.76 7.17
N ILE A 86 16.79 18.60 7.66
CA ILE A 86 18.00 18.69 6.85
C ILE A 86 18.41 17.26 6.51
N ASP A 87 18.56 16.96 5.23
CA ASP A 87 19.05 15.65 4.79
C ASP A 87 20.50 15.48 5.28
N PRO A 88 20.78 14.48 6.13
CA PRO A 88 22.12 14.31 6.71
C PRO A 88 23.17 13.91 5.67
N LYS A 89 22.76 13.41 4.49
CA LYS A 89 23.68 13.00 3.42
C LYS A 89 24.02 14.15 2.48
N THR A 90 23.03 14.99 2.14
CA THR A 90 23.20 16.05 1.14
C THR A 90 23.31 17.45 1.75
N GLY A 91 22.91 17.62 3.01
CA GLY A 91 22.81 18.93 3.67
C GLY A 91 21.62 19.77 3.18
N GLU A 92 20.76 19.22 2.31
CA GLU A 92 19.63 19.92 1.73
C GLU A 92 18.51 20.12 2.76
N ARG A 93 17.94 21.33 2.81
CA ARG A 93 16.75 21.61 3.62
C ARG A 93 15.51 21.13 2.88
N LYS A 94 14.90 20.05 3.37
CA LYS A 94 13.59 19.59 2.89
C LYS A 94 12.49 20.21 3.73
N GLY A 95 11.57 20.92 3.07
CA GLY A 95 10.37 21.47 3.69
C GLY A 95 9.42 20.38 4.19
N ALA A 96 8.55 20.76 5.13
CA ALA A 96 7.45 19.91 5.58
C ALA A 96 6.46 19.67 4.41
N MET A 97 5.83 18.51 4.41
CA MET A 97 4.86 18.11 3.39
C MET A 97 3.72 17.33 4.07
N GLU A 98 2.49 17.64 3.69
CA GLU A 98 1.32 16.86 4.09
C GLU A 98 1.25 15.54 3.31
N GLY A 99 0.83 14.47 3.97
CA GLY A 99 0.64 13.17 3.33
C GLY A 99 -0.55 13.21 2.38
N LEU A 100 -0.38 12.62 1.20
CA LEU A 100 -1.45 12.47 0.22
C LEU A 100 -2.35 11.27 0.55
N TYR A 101 -1.86 10.32 1.35
CA TYR A 101 -2.60 9.14 1.78
C TYR A 101 -3.19 8.35 0.61
N ILE A 102 -2.40 8.16 -0.45
CA ILE A 102 -2.83 7.57 -1.72
C ILE A 102 -3.43 6.17 -1.49
N LEU A 103 -2.71 5.30 -0.78
CA LEU A 103 -3.16 3.93 -0.53
C LEU A 103 -4.34 3.89 0.44
N HIS A 104 -4.34 4.74 1.48
CA HIS A 104 -5.48 4.81 2.40
C HIS A 104 -6.77 5.26 1.72
N ARG A 105 -6.68 6.27 0.86
CA ARG A 105 -7.83 6.78 0.09
C ARG A 105 -8.33 5.73 -0.89
N ALA A 106 -7.42 5.07 -1.62
CA ALA A 106 -7.78 4.02 -2.58
C ALA A 106 -8.47 2.82 -1.92
N THR A 107 -8.08 2.48 -0.69
CA THR A 107 -8.65 1.35 0.08
C THR A 107 -9.81 1.74 0.99
N HIS A 108 -10.14 3.04 1.09
CA HIS A 108 -11.11 3.58 2.04
C HIS A 108 -10.84 3.20 3.50
N LEU A 109 -9.56 2.92 3.83
CA LEU A 109 -9.17 2.57 5.19
C LEU A 109 -9.00 3.84 6.03
N PRO A 110 -9.35 3.79 7.33
CA PRO A 110 -9.19 4.94 8.21
C PRO A 110 -7.72 5.37 8.27
N ILE A 111 -7.47 6.65 8.01
CA ILE A 111 -6.12 7.22 8.07
C ILE A 111 -5.64 7.17 9.53
N ARG A 112 -4.65 6.32 9.79
CA ARG A 112 -3.95 6.33 11.06
C ARG A 112 -2.93 7.46 11.03
N ARG A 113 -3.34 8.65 11.49
CA ARG A 113 -2.41 9.79 11.66
C ARG A 113 -1.26 9.33 12.56
N GLY A 114 -0.05 9.30 12.00
CA GLY A 114 1.15 8.95 12.75
C GLY A 114 1.26 9.81 14.00
N ARG A 115 1.81 9.23 15.08
CA ARG A 115 2.07 9.92 16.35
C ARG A 115 2.76 11.25 16.04
N GLN A 116 2.09 12.39 16.30
CA GLN A 116 2.75 13.69 16.24
C GLN A 116 4.00 13.61 17.12
N ILE A 117 5.17 13.80 16.52
CA ILE A 117 6.39 14.01 17.29
C ILE A 117 6.16 15.35 17.99
N LYS A 118 5.82 15.29 19.29
CA LYS A 118 5.76 16.49 20.14
C LYS A 118 7.14 17.14 20.08
N LYS A 119 7.16 18.42 19.70
CA LYS A 119 8.34 19.29 19.78
C LYS A 119 8.87 19.32 21.20
#